data_AF-A0A841RCZ2-F1
#
_entry.id   AF-A0A841RCZ2-F1
#
_cell.length_a   1.000
_cell.length_b   1.000
_cell.length_c   1.000
_cell.angle_alpha   90.00
_cell.angle_beta   90.00
_cell.angle_gamma   90.00
#
_symmetry.space_group_name_H-M   'P 1'
#
loop_
_entity.id
_entity.type
_entity.pdbx_description
1 polymer ?
#
loop_
_entity_poly.entity_id
_entity_poly.type
_entity_poly.pdbx_seq_one_letter_code
_entity_poly.pdbx_strand_id
1 'polypeptide(L)'
;MNSGSKGRKKRWYDIGLRYALNGLIESIKTERNMKVHITATVIAIILAFVLKLSVMEWMILLLTIAMVIGMELVNTALEHALDYVAPERSSEIKIAKDIAASSVLLLSIVAFVIGLLLFLPKFIAFLT
;
A
#
# COMPACT_ATOMS: atom_id res chain seq x y z
N MET A 1 36.27 -13.46 -38.42
CA MET A 1 35.77 -12.22 -37.76
C MET A 1 34.87 -12.62 -36.61
N ASN A 2 35.18 -12.11 -35.42
CA ASN A 2 34.50 -12.40 -34.15
C ASN A 2 33.35 -11.40 -33.97
N SER A 3 32.11 -11.84 -33.83
CA SER A 3 31.07 -11.02 -33.20
C SER A 3 30.14 -11.91 -32.38
N GLY A 4 30.56 -12.18 -31.15
CA GLY A 4 29.70 -12.77 -30.14
C GLY A 4 28.56 -11.82 -29.80
N SER A 5 27.37 -12.06 -30.35
CA SER A 5 26.14 -11.54 -29.76
C SER A 5 25.78 -12.44 -28.57
N LYS A 6 26.37 -12.12 -27.41
CA LYS A 6 25.91 -12.67 -26.13
C LYS A 6 24.48 -12.18 -25.93
N GLY A 7 23.50 -12.97 -26.36
CA GLY A 7 22.10 -12.80 -26.02
C GLY A 7 21.98 -12.74 -24.51
N ARG A 8 21.68 -11.54 -23.98
CA ARG A 8 21.40 -11.36 -22.55
C ARG A 8 20.19 -12.22 -22.21
N LYS A 9 20.41 -13.38 -21.58
CA LYS A 9 19.37 -14.16 -20.90
C LYS A 9 18.80 -13.27 -19.78
N LYS A 10 17.83 -12.41 -20.08
CA LYS A 10 17.05 -11.70 -19.06
C LYS A 10 16.31 -12.77 -18.26
N ARG A 11 16.66 -12.95 -16.99
CA ARG A 11 15.94 -13.85 -16.09
C ARG A 11 14.54 -13.29 -15.88
N TRP A 12 13.52 -14.10 -16.14
CA TRP A 12 12.12 -13.72 -16.08
C TRP A 12 11.69 -13.22 -14.68
N TYR A 13 12.39 -13.61 -13.61
CA TYR A 13 12.20 -13.10 -12.25
C TYR A 13 12.63 -11.62 -12.08
N ASP A 14 13.71 -11.19 -12.75
CA ASP A 14 14.18 -9.79 -12.70
C ASP A 14 13.19 -8.85 -13.37
N ILE A 15 12.37 -9.37 -14.27
CA ILE A 15 11.34 -8.64 -15.00
C ILE A 15 10.13 -8.37 -14.07
N GLY A 16 9.66 -9.40 -13.35
CA GLY A 16 8.50 -9.30 -12.45
C GLY A 16 8.71 -8.34 -11.28
N LEU A 17 9.84 -8.45 -10.56
CA LEU A 17 10.12 -7.56 -9.42
C LEU A 17 10.26 -6.10 -9.85
N ARG A 18 10.90 -5.85 -11.00
CA ARG A 18 11.02 -4.50 -11.56
C ARG A 18 9.64 -3.92 -11.89
N TYR A 19 8.73 -4.70 -12.47
CA TYR A 19 7.37 -4.22 -12.75
C TYR A 19 6.58 -3.92 -11.48
N ALA A 20 6.65 -4.79 -10.47
CA ALA A 20 5.99 -4.56 -9.19
C ALA A 20 6.50 -3.27 -8.51
N LEU A 21 7.83 -3.08 -8.48
CA LEU A 21 8.43 -1.86 -7.92
C LEU A 21 8.06 -0.60 -8.71
N ASN A 22 8.06 -0.68 -10.05
CA ASN A 22 7.63 0.43 -10.87
C ASN A 22 6.17 0.80 -10.61
N GLY A 23 5.28 -0.19 -10.48
CA GLY A 23 3.87 0.03 -10.14
C GLY A 23 3.69 0.70 -8.78
N LEU A 24 4.44 0.27 -7.76
CA LEU A 24 4.43 0.90 -6.44
C LEU A 24 4.93 2.36 -6.51
N ILE A 25 6.05 2.61 -7.19
CA ILE A 25 6.63 3.95 -7.35
C ILE A 25 5.65 4.87 -8.08
N GLU A 26 4.99 4.37 -9.13
CA GLU A 26 4.02 5.14 -9.90
C GLU A 26 2.82 5.54 -9.04
N SER A 27 2.24 4.58 -8.31
CA SER A 27 1.13 4.84 -7.38
C SER A 27 1.51 5.87 -6.30
N ILE A 28 2.72 5.79 -5.73
CA ILE A 28 3.20 6.77 -4.75
C ILE A 28 3.32 8.19 -5.34
N LYS A 29 3.67 8.32 -6.62
CA LYS A 29 3.83 9.63 -7.27
C LYS A 29 2.51 10.26 -7.67
N THR A 30 1.60 9.44 -8.19
CA THR A 30 0.33 9.86 -8.80
C THR A 30 -0.76 10.04 -7.75
N GLU A 31 -0.90 9.09 -6.82
CA GLU A 31 -2.04 9.03 -5.92
C GLU A 31 -1.81 9.78 -4.60
N ARG A 32 -2.75 10.68 -4.27
CA ARG A 32 -2.71 11.44 -3.02
C ARG A 32 -2.94 10.54 -1.81
N ASN A 33 -3.89 9.61 -1.90
CA ASN A 33 -4.23 8.70 -0.82
C ASN A 33 -3.06 7.76 -0.49
N MET A 34 -2.39 7.21 -1.51
CA MET A 34 -1.14 6.47 -1.34
C MET A 34 -0.07 7.26 -0.54
N LYS A 35 0.14 8.55 -0.84
CA LYS A 35 1.10 9.39 -0.08
C LYS A 35 0.73 9.51 1.39
N VAL A 36 -0.58 9.64 1.69
CA VAL A 36 -1.08 9.68 3.07
C VAL A 36 -0.81 8.34 3.77
N HIS A 37 -1.12 7.22 3.14
CA HIS A 37 -0.88 5.90 3.72
C HIS A 37 0.61 5.60 3.97
N ILE A 38 1.50 5.97 3.04
CA ILE A 38 2.95 5.83 3.23
C ILE A 38 3.45 6.73 4.36
N THR A 39 2.98 7.97 4.46
CA THR A 39 3.36 8.88 5.56
C THR A 39 2.92 8.33 6.91
N ALA A 40 1.67 7.86 7.01
CA ALA A 40 1.14 7.23 8.21
C ALA A 40 1.91 5.95 8.57
N THR A 41 2.30 5.16 7.56
CA THR A 41 3.14 3.97 7.73
C THR A 41 4.49 4.33 8.34
N VAL A 42 5.20 5.33 7.80
CA VAL A 42 6.50 5.77 8.33
C VAL A 42 6.37 6.20 9.80
N ILE A 43 5.35 6.98 10.12
CA ILE A 43 5.09 7.42 11.51
C ILE A 43 4.83 6.21 12.41
N ALA A 44 3.96 5.28 12.01
CA ALA A 44 3.62 4.10 12.80
C ALA A 44 4.85 3.19 13.04
N ILE A 45 5.72 3.02 12.05
CA ILE A 45 6.97 2.26 12.17
C ILE A 45 7.93 2.93 13.16
N ILE A 46 8.09 4.25 13.09
CA ILE A 46 8.93 5.00 14.05
C ILE A 46 8.37 4.83 15.48
N LEU A 47 7.06 5.01 15.66
CA LEU A 47 6.41 4.82 16.95
C LEU A 47 6.57 3.39 17.47
N ALA A 48 6.51 2.39 16.60
CA ALA A 48 6.69 0.99 16.97
C ALA A 48 8.09 0.70 17.53
N PHE A 49 9.12 1.32 16.96
CA PHE A 49 10.48 1.23 17.49
C PHE A 49 10.62 1.99 18.82
N VAL A 50 10.12 3.23 18.91
CA VAL A 50 10.22 4.07 20.11
C VAL A 50 9.50 3.42 21.31
N LEU A 51 8.30 2.90 21.08
CA LEU A 51 7.47 2.27 22.12
C LEU A 51 7.79 0.78 22.33
N LYS A 52 8.82 0.25 21.67
CA LYS A 52 9.30 -1.13 21.81
C LYS A 52 8.15 -2.14 21.69
N LEU A 53 7.46 -2.14 20.55
CA LEU A 53 6.48 -3.18 20.24
C LEU A 53 7.11 -4.58 20.35
N SER A 54 6.36 -5.52 20.91
CA SER A 54 6.68 -6.94 20.96
C SER A 54 6.57 -7.55 19.56
N VAL A 55 7.11 -8.77 19.39
CA VAL A 55 7.08 -9.47 18.10
C VAL A 55 5.65 -9.65 17.58
N MET A 56 4.70 -10.00 18.46
CA MET A 56 3.30 -10.17 18.07
C MET A 56 2.65 -8.85 17.62
N GLU A 57 2.94 -7.76 18.32
CA GLU A 57 2.45 -6.42 17.95
C GLU A 57 3.04 -5.94 16.62
N TRP A 58 4.32 -6.25 16.36
CA TRP A 58 4.95 -6.00 15.05
C TRP A 58 4.28 -6.80 13.92
N MET A 59 3.97 -8.07 14.14
CA MET A 59 3.28 -8.89 13.15
C MET A 59 1.91 -8.30 12.79
N ILE A 60 1.14 -7.87 13.79
CA ILE A 60 -0.17 -7.23 13.60
C ILE A 60 -0.01 -5.90 12.85
N LEU A 61 0.96 -5.07 13.25
CA LEU A 61 1.22 -3.78 12.60
C LEU A 61 1.60 -3.95 11.13
N LEU A 62 2.54 -4.85 10.82
CA LEU A 62 2.99 -5.09 9.45
C LEU A 62 1.88 -5.65 8.57
N LEU A 63 1.07 -6.58 9.09
CA LEU A 63 -0.08 -7.11 8.37
C LEU A 63 -1.12 -6.01 8.09
N THR A 64 -1.39 -5.16 9.08
CA THR A 64 -2.31 -4.04 8.96
C THR A 64 -1.86 -3.04 7.88
N ILE A 65 -0.59 -2.64 7.90
CA ILE A 65 0.01 -1.77 6.88
C ILE A 65 -0.09 -2.42 5.50
N ALA A 66 0.27 -3.70 5.39
CA ALA A 66 0.24 -4.43 4.12
C ALA A 66 -1.18 -4.51 3.53
N MET A 67 -2.20 -4.71 4.36
CA MET A 67 -3.61 -4.73 3.91
C MET A 67 -4.05 -3.37 3.38
N VAL A 68 -3.76 -2.27 4.10
CA VAL A 68 -4.15 -0.92 3.67
C VAL A 68 -3.46 -0.52 2.37
N ILE A 69 -2.13 -0.66 2.31
CA ILE A 69 -1.35 -0.32 1.11
C ILE A 69 -1.73 -1.24 -0.07
N GLY A 70 -1.93 -2.53 0.20
CA GLY A 70 -2.34 -3.50 -0.81
C GLY A 70 -3.70 -3.16 -1.42
N MET A 71 -4.69 -2.82 -0.60
CA MET A 71 -6.01 -2.44 -1.09
C MET A 71 -5.98 -1.09 -1.81
N GLU A 72 -5.17 -0.13 -1.37
CA GLU A 72 -4.98 1.13 -2.08
C GLU A 72 -4.40 0.90 -3.48
N LEU A 73 -3.38 0.03 -3.62
CA LEU A 73 -2.83 -0.36 -4.93
C LEU A 73 -3.88 -1.01 -5.83
N VAL A 74 -4.72 -1.87 -5.27
CA VAL A 74 -5.85 -2.50 -5.99
C VAL A 74 -6.86 -1.44 -6.43
N ASN A 75 -7.20 -0.49 -5.55
CA ASN A 75 -8.10 0.61 -5.86
C ASN A 75 -7.57 1.44 -7.04
N THR A 76 -6.30 1.88 -6.99
CA THR A 76 -5.65 2.61 -8.08
C THR A 76 -5.64 1.82 -9.38
N ALA A 77 -5.33 0.52 -9.33
CA ALA A 77 -5.33 -0.33 -10.52
C ALA A 77 -6.74 -0.46 -11.13
N LEU A 78 -7.78 -0.62 -10.29
CA LEU A 78 -9.17 -0.66 -10.73
C LEU A 78 -9.63 0.67 -11.32
N GLU A 79 -9.26 1.80 -10.70
CA GLU A 79 -9.57 3.12 -11.23
C GLU A 79 -8.98 3.34 -12.62
N HIS A 80 -7.69 3.01 -12.81
CA HIS A 80 -7.04 3.10 -14.12
C HIS A 80 -7.66 2.15 -15.16
N ALA A 81 -8.00 0.91 -14.77
CA ALA A 81 -8.63 -0.04 -15.67
C ALA A 81 -10.01 0.46 -16.13
N LEU A 82 -10.81 1.00 -15.21
CA LEU A 82 -12.13 1.54 -15.52
C LEU A 82 -12.05 2.81 -16.39
N ASP A 83 -11.09 3.70 -16.11
CA ASP A 83 -10.87 4.91 -16.93
C ASP A 83 -10.43 4.57 -18.36
N TYR A 84 -9.71 3.46 -18.55
CA TYR A 84 -9.32 2.99 -19.87
C TYR A 84 -10.48 2.35 -20.63
N VAL A 85 -11.29 1.50 -19.97
CA VAL A 85 -12.36 0.74 -20.63
C VAL A 85 -13.55 1.62 -21.01
N ALA A 86 -13.86 2.63 -20.20
CA ALA A 86 -15.02 3.48 -20.42
C ALA A 86 -14.71 4.93 -20.02
N PRO A 87 -14.16 5.72 -20.96
CA PRO A 87 -13.79 7.12 -20.74
C PRO A 87 -15.00 8.01 -20.43
N GLU A 88 -16.16 7.65 -21.00
CA GLU A 88 -17.45 8.26 -20.66
C GLU A 88 -17.98 7.61 -19.37
N ARG A 89 -17.99 8.37 -18.27
CA ARG A 89 -18.46 7.89 -16.95
C ARG A 89 -19.93 7.51 -17.00
N SER A 90 -20.22 6.22 -17.17
CA SER A 90 -21.52 5.64 -16.90
C SER A 90 -21.82 5.64 -15.40
N SER A 91 -23.10 5.55 -15.03
CA SER A 91 -23.51 5.53 -13.63
C SER A 91 -22.95 4.31 -12.86
N GLU A 92 -22.77 3.20 -13.55
CA GLU A 92 -22.26 1.93 -13.04
C GLU A 92 -20.76 2.01 -12.73
N ILE A 93 -19.96 2.67 -13.59
CA ILE A 93 -18.52 2.87 -13.35
C ILE A 93 -18.31 3.73 -12.12
N LYS A 94 -19.14 4.76 -11.94
CA LYS A 94 -19.09 5.59 -10.73
C LYS A 94 -19.33 4.73 -9.49
N ILE A 95 -20.37 3.89 -9.48
CA ILE A 95 -20.67 2.98 -8.36
C ILE A 95 -19.49 2.03 -8.10
N ALA A 96 -18.90 1.45 -9.13
CA ALA A 96 -17.74 0.55 -8.98
C ALA A 96 -16.54 1.26 -8.32
N LYS A 97 -16.23 2.49 -8.74
CA LYS A 97 -15.16 3.30 -8.13
C LYS A 97 -15.48 3.68 -6.68
N ASP A 98 -16.72 4.08 -6.41
CA ASP A 98 -17.15 4.44 -5.06
C ASP A 98 -17.02 3.23 -4.09
N ILE A 99 -17.38 2.03 -4.55
CA ILE A 99 -17.22 0.78 -3.77
C ILE A 99 -15.74 0.46 -3.54
N ALA A 100 -14.89 0.57 -4.56
CA ALA A 100 -13.45 0.34 -4.42
C ALA A 100 -12.82 1.30 -3.40
N ALA A 101 -13.14 2.60 -3.50
CA ALA A 101 -12.68 3.61 -2.55
C ALA A 101 -13.19 3.35 -1.13
N SER A 102 -14.45 2.91 -0.96
CA SER A 102 -15.00 2.55 0.35
C SER A 102 -14.26 1.38 1.02
N SER A 103 -13.70 0.47 0.23
CA SER A 103 -12.95 -0.68 0.74
C SER A 103 -11.63 -0.25 1.38
N VAL A 104 -10.94 0.71 0.76
CA VAL A 104 -9.74 1.34 1.34
C VAL A 104 -10.09 2.11 2.61
N LEU A 105 -11.21 2.86 2.61
CA LEU A 105 -11.66 3.62 3.78
C LEU A 105 -11.94 2.69 4.97
N LEU A 106 -12.64 1.58 4.75
CA LEU A 106 -12.91 0.60 5.80
C LEU A 106 -11.61 0.05 6.41
N LEU A 107 -10.66 -0.37 5.58
CA LEU A 107 -9.37 -0.85 6.06
C LEU A 107 -8.59 0.22 6.81
N SER A 108 -8.69 1.48 6.39
CA SER A 108 -8.03 2.62 7.03
C SER A 108 -8.59 2.88 8.43
N ILE A 109 -9.91 2.78 8.60
CA ILE A 109 -10.56 2.90 9.91
C ILE A 109 -10.13 1.76 10.84
N VAL A 110 -10.13 0.52 10.34
CA VAL A 110 -9.68 -0.64 11.11
C VAL A 110 -8.20 -0.49 11.49
N ALA A 111 -7.36 -0.04 10.56
CA ALA A 111 -5.95 0.20 10.82
C ALA A 111 -5.72 1.29 11.89
N PHE A 112 -6.54 2.34 11.88
CA PHE A 112 -6.51 3.37 12.92
C PHE A 112 -6.85 2.78 14.30
N VAL A 113 -7.91 1.98 14.40
CA VAL A 113 -8.31 1.32 15.65
C VAL A 113 -7.22 0.36 16.14
N ILE A 114 -6.64 -0.46 15.26
CA ILE A 114 -5.51 -1.33 15.59
C ILE A 114 -4.33 -0.50 16.08
N GLY A 115 -4.01 0.61 15.41
CA GLY A 115 -2.97 1.53 15.84
C GLY A 115 -3.20 2.05 17.26
N LEU A 116 -4.42 2.46 17.61
CA LEU A 116 -4.75 2.85 18.98
C LEU A 116 -4.53 1.71 19.98
N LEU A 117 -4.96 0.49 19.65
CA LEU A 117 -4.79 -0.68 20.53
C LEU A 117 -3.31 -1.03 20.75
N LEU A 118 -2.46 -0.86 19.74
CA LEU A 118 -1.02 -1.13 19.83
C LEU A 118 -0.25 -0.02 20.56
N PHE A 119 -0.54 1.24 20.24
CA PHE A 119 0.28 2.37 20.68
C PHE A 119 -0.22 3.02 21.97
N LEU A 120 -1.54 3.10 22.21
CA LEU A 120 -2.09 3.85 23.34
C LEU A 120 -1.65 3.31 24.71
N PRO A 121 -1.70 1.99 24.99
CA PRO A 121 -1.26 1.47 26.28
C PRO A 121 0.23 1.72 26.53
N LYS A 122 1.07 1.56 25.50
CA LYS A 122 2.50 1.78 25.60
C LYS A 122 2.87 3.25 25.75
N PHE A 123 2.13 4.12 25.08
CA PHE A 123 2.32 5.56 25.18
C PHE A 123 1.98 6.06 26.60
N ILE A 124 0.88 5.57 27.19
CA ILE A 124 0.53 5.89 28.58
C ILE A 124 1.63 5.40 29.52
N ALA A 125 2.04 4.14 29.39
CA ALA A 125 3.11 3.56 30.21
C ALA A 125 4.48 4.22 30.01
N PHE A 126 4.72 4.89 28.89
CA PHE A 126 5.95 5.65 28.63
C PHE A 126 5.96 7.02 29.34
N LEU A 127 4.79 7.59 29.62
CA LEU A 127 4.64 8.90 30.26
C LEU A 127 4.52 8.85 31.79
N THR A 128 4.15 7.70 32.35
CA THR A 128 4.01 7.45 33.79
C THR A 128 5.23 6.76 34.36
#